data_AF-A0A0B4F3X8-F1
#
_entry.id   AF-A0A0B4F3X8-F1
#
_cell.length_a   1.000
_cell.length_b   1.000
_cell.length_c   1.000
_cell.angle_alpha   90.00
_cell.angle_beta   90.00
_cell.angle_gamma   90.00
#
_symmetry.space_group_name_H-M   'P 1'
#
loop_
_entity.id
_entity.type
_entity.pdbx_description
1 polymer ?
#
loop_
_entity_poly.entity_id
_entity_poly.type
_entity_poly.pdbx_seq_one_letter_code
_entity_poly.pdbx_strand_id
1 'polypeptide(L)'
;MAAASPASSTRTEYDHVDASDKQPRWRLSSLSRRTGSSTQQYAYETFHRGKQLRHMIFWTFCRWLFTAVLAMSIFVVIWKYSQPAALPAIKKSEFNSLVIGLSIAYSLNLASALKRDASYLRWWLLSLRPYSPREADLILQCENMSGLLKLGYMSRHVSIRLFVLLFLTLNMAAQVALALLGITYNINPADHITVTRPGRVSIPDMSSIQLDKSVNSGTRRPDLDVSQDENARRYMANTFGQSTLTMAWTSIDDAPKPGKFNDPRDPMLFYNITDDLPAVYTYYFYESSPQDADYVASVATNRTISAWSDCKEYKVIAGGDGLSPNITFLWEDNEPISWELPAAKGPDQVMYIHDPEFDAGDTWAVIYAFEASIKEPWFYSCNTTIGSVTNAVVKEHEVSTNVTRYAAAAIALQGYGSSAGDLTNNTKFTQWQSYPSQSTFGIPYNGTADMVGATATLFAIGTIAAVAGANNDVEVRGMTPMRGITLEITSWKTLYLILGLTVGLQLFFSVAAVVIANTVQLRGHSHLAMAALLRESLDGLGSAAPVASGKQVAAMMGDKAKLRYERRGKGRGYHVSVS
;
A
#
# COMPACT_ATOMS: atom_id res chain seq x y z
N MET A 1 -23.19 -24.58 37.92
CA MET A 1 -23.02 -23.67 39.06
C MET A 1 -23.87 -22.44 38.76
N ALA A 2 -25.18 -22.48 39.09
CA ALA A 2 -25.78 -22.08 40.37
C ALA A 2 -25.55 -20.58 40.66
N ALA A 3 -26.53 -19.71 40.93
CA ALA A 3 -27.99 -19.78 41.04
C ALA A 3 -28.49 -18.30 41.00
N ALA A 4 -29.60 -17.99 40.32
CA ALA A 4 -30.91 -17.69 40.91
C ALA A 4 -31.16 -16.21 41.32
N SER A 5 -32.18 -15.63 40.65
CA SER A 5 -33.12 -14.57 41.09
C SER A 5 -33.87 -14.98 42.40
N PRO A 6 -34.91 -14.28 42.97
CA PRO A 6 -35.77 -13.23 42.40
C PRO A 6 -36.40 -12.17 43.38
N ALA A 7 -37.29 -11.38 42.77
CA ALA A 7 -38.33 -10.43 43.22
C ALA A 7 -39.04 -10.55 44.59
N SER A 8 -39.53 -9.41 45.12
CA SER A 8 -40.96 -9.09 45.44
C SER A 8 -41.09 -7.56 45.75
N SER A 9 -42.11 -6.76 45.37
CA SER A 9 -43.56 -6.76 45.71
C SER A 9 -43.78 -6.73 47.24
N THR A 10 -44.59 -5.89 47.92
CA THR A 10 -45.74 -5.00 47.61
C THR A 10 -46.13 -4.20 48.89
N ARG A 11 -47.09 -3.24 48.76
CA ARG A 11 -48.14 -2.82 49.75
C ARG A 11 -47.77 -1.78 50.84
N THR A 12 -48.13 -0.50 50.69
CA THR A 12 -49.32 0.26 51.17
C THR A 12 -49.64 0.19 52.67
N GLU A 13 -49.64 1.34 53.35
CA GLU A 13 -50.61 1.68 54.41
C GLU A 13 -50.78 3.20 54.57
N TYR A 14 -52.03 3.58 54.83
CA TYR A 14 -52.61 4.92 55.06
C TYR A 14 -52.41 5.36 56.53
N ASP A 15 -52.28 6.67 56.83
CA ASP A 15 -53.37 7.56 57.30
C ASP A 15 -52.92 8.74 58.19
N HIS A 16 -53.76 9.80 58.12
CA HIS A 16 -54.00 10.89 59.09
C HIS A 16 -53.12 12.17 59.20
N VAL A 17 -53.53 13.19 58.41
CA VAL A 17 -54.08 14.53 58.79
C VAL A 17 -53.61 15.19 60.11
N ASP A 18 -53.00 16.38 60.03
CA ASP A 18 -53.70 17.62 60.43
C ASP A 18 -53.11 18.94 59.86
N ALA A 19 -53.99 19.93 59.80
CA ALA A 19 -53.87 21.19 59.09
C ALA A 19 -53.16 22.31 59.89
N SER A 20 -52.47 23.20 59.19
CA SER A 20 -52.41 24.63 59.56
C SER A 20 -51.96 25.49 58.38
N ASP A 21 -52.96 26.07 57.70
CA ASP A 21 -53.13 27.49 57.41
C ASP A 21 -51.85 28.36 57.20
N LYS A 22 -51.69 28.84 55.94
CA LYS A 22 -51.43 30.25 55.60
C LYS A 22 -51.33 30.45 54.08
N GLN A 23 -52.41 30.96 53.49
CA GLN A 23 -52.39 31.60 52.17
C GLN A 23 -51.64 32.95 52.23
N PRO A 24 -50.81 33.29 51.23
CA PRO A 24 -50.56 34.68 50.86
C PRO A 24 -51.47 35.08 49.69
N ARG A 25 -52.46 35.88 50.06
CA ARG A 25 -53.38 36.67 49.24
C ARG A 25 -52.57 37.74 48.47
N TRP A 26 -52.32 37.57 47.18
CA TRP A 26 -51.88 38.70 46.34
C TRP A 26 -53.11 39.47 45.86
N ARG A 27 -53.31 40.64 46.45
CA ARG A 27 -54.35 41.61 46.05
C ARG A 27 -54.08 42.07 44.61
N LEU A 28 -55.11 41.99 43.76
CA LEU A 28 -55.20 42.81 42.56
C LEU A 28 -55.21 44.29 42.97
N SER A 29 -54.11 44.99 42.72
CA SER A 29 -54.11 46.45 42.63
C SER A 29 -54.42 46.84 41.19
N SER A 30 -55.58 47.43 41.00
CA SER A 30 -55.98 48.20 39.84
C SER A 30 -54.92 49.24 39.48
N LEU A 31 -54.21 49.02 38.37
CA LEU A 31 -53.38 50.05 37.75
C LEU A 31 -54.07 50.56 36.49
N SER A 32 -54.82 51.62 36.74
CA SER A 32 -55.08 52.79 35.88
C SER A 32 -54.44 52.73 34.48
N ARG A 33 -55.33 52.79 33.50
CA ARG A 33 -55.11 53.19 32.12
C ARG A 33 -54.47 54.60 32.11
N ARG A 34 -53.13 54.67 32.14
CA ARG A 34 -52.38 55.88 31.78
C ARG A 34 -52.04 55.82 30.29
N THR A 35 -52.85 56.55 29.52
CA THR A 35 -52.46 57.09 28.21
C THR A 35 -51.23 57.98 28.42
N GLY A 36 -50.05 57.43 28.17
CA GLY A 36 -48.79 58.16 28.16
C GLY A 36 -48.04 57.77 26.90
N SER A 37 -48.11 58.64 25.89
CA SER A 37 -47.27 58.62 24.70
C SER A 37 -45.80 58.78 25.12
N SER A 38 -45.14 57.67 25.47
CA SER A 38 -43.69 57.61 25.51
C SER A 38 -43.23 56.96 24.22
N THR A 39 -42.91 57.81 23.25
CA THR A 39 -42.20 57.44 22.03
C THR A 39 -40.79 57.02 22.43
N GLN A 40 -40.62 55.84 23.03
CA GLN A 40 -39.31 55.19 23.08
C GLN A 40 -39.01 54.72 21.66
N GLN A 41 -38.40 55.64 20.92
CA GLN A 41 -37.87 55.47 19.61
C GLN A 41 -36.65 54.54 19.74
N TYR A 42 -36.89 53.24 19.82
CA TYR A 42 -35.85 52.24 19.59
C TYR A 42 -35.16 52.64 18.28
N ALA A 43 -33.86 52.95 18.35
CA ALA A 43 -33.05 53.25 17.18
C ALA A 43 -33.10 52.01 16.28
N TYR A 44 -33.98 52.04 15.29
CA TYR A 44 -34.08 50.99 14.29
C TYR A 44 -32.73 50.93 13.61
N GLU A 45 -31.99 49.84 13.82
CA GLU A 45 -30.71 49.62 13.17
C GLU A 45 -30.94 49.69 11.66
N THR A 46 -30.49 50.78 11.04
CA THR A 46 -30.70 51.05 9.63
C THR A 46 -30.07 49.92 8.82
N PHE A 47 -30.88 49.27 7.98
CA PHE A 47 -30.47 48.11 7.21
C PHE A 47 -29.40 48.47 6.17
N HIS A 48 -28.15 48.06 6.43
CA HIS A 48 -27.02 48.23 5.52
C HIS A 48 -26.73 46.93 4.75
N ARG A 49 -27.21 46.85 3.50
CA ARG A 49 -27.03 45.68 2.62
C ARG A 49 -25.56 45.23 2.48
N GLY A 50 -24.63 46.18 2.32
CA GLY A 50 -23.21 45.86 2.13
C GLY A 50 -22.54 45.24 3.36
N LYS A 51 -22.86 45.73 4.57
CA LYS A 51 -22.29 45.23 5.83
C LYS A 51 -22.79 43.81 6.13
N GLN A 52 -24.07 43.53 5.87
CA GLN A 52 -24.66 42.21 6.02
C GLN A 52 -24.04 41.20 5.04
N LEU A 53 -23.92 41.58 3.76
CA LEU A 53 -23.32 40.73 2.72
C LEU A 53 -21.87 40.36 3.07
N ARG A 54 -21.03 41.33 3.43
CA ARG A 54 -19.62 41.08 3.79
C ARG A 54 -19.50 40.15 4.99
N HIS A 55 -20.35 40.31 5.99
CA HIS A 55 -20.35 39.45 7.17
C HIS A 55 -20.75 38.01 6.81
N MET A 56 -21.78 37.83 5.98
CA MET A 56 -22.23 36.50 5.52
C MET A 56 -21.18 35.81 4.66
N ILE A 57 -20.61 36.52 3.69
CA ILE A 57 -19.54 35.99 2.84
C ILE A 57 -18.37 35.52 3.69
N PHE A 58 -17.94 36.32 4.68
CA PHE A 58 -16.83 35.95 5.55
C PHE A 58 -17.08 34.64 6.32
N TRP A 59 -18.23 34.51 6.97
CA TRP A 59 -18.58 33.29 7.71
C TRP A 59 -18.84 32.07 6.81
N THR A 60 -19.38 32.30 5.62
CA THR A 60 -19.55 31.25 4.61
C THR A 60 -18.20 30.79 4.10
N PHE A 61 -17.30 31.71 3.79
CA PHE A 61 -15.95 31.42 3.34
C PHE A 61 -15.13 30.67 4.38
N CYS A 62 -15.12 31.09 5.66
CA CYS A 62 -14.37 30.39 6.72
C CYS A 62 -14.83 28.93 6.86
N ARG A 63 -16.12 28.68 6.73
CA ARG A 63 -16.69 27.34 6.83
C ARG A 63 -16.40 26.47 5.61
N TRP A 64 -16.48 27.07 4.42
CA TRP A 64 -16.07 26.41 3.20
C TRP A 64 -14.55 26.08 3.20
N LEU A 65 -13.72 26.99 3.72
CA LEU A 65 -12.29 26.75 3.89
C LEU A 65 -12.04 25.55 4.81
N PHE A 66 -12.79 25.44 5.91
CA PHE A 66 -12.72 24.27 6.78
C PHE A 66 -13.13 22.97 6.07
N THR A 67 -14.19 23.00 5.24
CA THR A 67 -14.55 21.89 4.35
C THR A 67 -13.39 21.52 3.43
N ALA A 68 -12.78 22.51 2.77
CA ALA A 68 -11.68 22.29 1.83
C ALA A 68 -10.46 21.68 2.54
N VAL A 69 -10.13 22.14 3.75
CA VAL A 69 -9.04 21.58 4.57
C VAL A 69 -9.30 20.11 4.92
N LEU A 70 -10.53 19.75 5.31
CA LEU A 70 -10.89 18.35 5.58
C LEU A 70 -10.77 17.47 4.33
N ALA A 71 -11.30 17.93 3.19
CA ALA A 71 -11.19 17.22 1.92
C ALA A 71 -9.73 17.04 1.48
N MET A 72 -8.91 18.09 1.61
CA MET A 72 -7.48 18.03 1.33
C MET A 72 -6.75 17.08 2.29
N SER A 73 -7.14 17.05 3.57
CA SER A 73 -6.54 16.13 4.55
C SER A 73 -6.81 14.68 4.18
N ILE A 74 -8.04 14.34 3.76
CA ILE A 74 -8.38 13.00 3.26
C ILE A 74 -7.51 12.64 2.05
N PHE A 75 -7.41 13.55 1.08
CA PHE A 75 -6.57 13.34 -0.10
C PHE A 75 -5.10 13.11 0.28
N VAL A 76 -4.53 13.92 1.17
CA VAL A 76 -3.14 13.79 1.59
C VAL A 76 -2.88 12.46 2.30
N VAL A 77 -3.81 12.01 3.16
CA VAL A 77 -3.69 10.70 3.82
C VAL A 77 -3.68 9.57 2.78
N ILE A 78 -4.64 9.56 1.85
CA ILE A 78 -4.70 8.54 0.78
C ILE A 78 -3.42 8.58 -0.06
N TRP A 79 -3.01 9.76 -0.49
CA TRP A 79 -1.79 9.96 -1.29
C TRP A 79 -0.53 9.49 -0.57
N LYS A 80 -0.35 9.84 0.71
CA LYS A 80 0.85 9.46 1.47
C LYS A 80 0.92 7.95 1.69
N TYR A 81 -0.21 7.31 1.96
CA TYR A 81 -0.27 5.86 2.16
C TYR A 81 -0.21 5.06 0.84
N SER A 82 -0.42 5.70 -0.32
CA SER A 82 -0.26 5.05 -1.64
C SER A 82 1.15 5.17 -2.23
N GLN A 83 2.07 5.94 -1.63
CA GLN A 83 3.44 6.09 -2.16
C GLN A 83 4.30 4.84 -1.98
N PRO A 84 4.34 4.20 -0.79
CA PRO A 84 5.17 3.02 -0.60
C PRO A 84 4.59 1.80 -1.33
N ALA A 85 5.45 1.03 -1.98
CA ALA A 85 5.05 -0.21 -2.67
C ALA A 85 4.54 -1.29 -1.70
N ALA A 86 4.95 -1.24 -0.42
CA ALA A 86 4.41 -2.04 0.66
C ALA A 86 4.48 -1.29 1.99
N LEU A 87 3.51 -1.54 2.86
CA LEU A 87 3.43 -1.01 4.22
C LEU A 87 3.30 -2.17 5.21
N PRO A 88 3.84 -2.06 6.43
CA PRO A 88 3.61 -3.07 7.46
C PRO A 88 2.11 -3.21 7.77
N ALA A 89 1.62 -4.43 8.00
CA ALA A 89 0.20 -4.68 8.32
C ALA A 89 -0.34 -3.85 9.50
N ILE A 90 0.52 -3.47 10.45
CA ILE A 90 0.19 -2.60 11.59
C ILE A 90 -0.33 -1.23 11.13
N LYS A 91 0.16 -0.71 10.00
CA LYS A 91 -0.28 0.58 9.44
C LYS A 91 -1.70 0.55 8.88
N LYS A 92 -2.31 -0.63 8.71
CA LYS A 92 -3.69 -0.78 8.26
C LYS A 92 -4.68 -0.11 9.20
N SER A 93 -4.55 -0.33 10.51
CA SER A 93 -5.49 0.22 11.49
C SER A 93 -5.35 1.73 11.62
N GLU A 94 -4.12 2.25 11.51
CA GLU A 94 -3.84 3.69 11.53
C GLU A 94 -4.49 4.40 10.33
N PHE A 95 -4.27 3.88 9.12
CA PHE A 95 -4.88 4.40 7.90
C PHE A 95 -6.41 4.40 7.98
N ASN A 96 -7.02 3.26 8.35
CA ASN A 96 -8.47 3.14 8.47
C ASN A 96 -9.04 4.14 9.48
N SER A 97 -8.39 4.30 10.64
CA SER A 97 -8.86 5.22 11.67
C SER A 97 -8.82 6.68 11.21
N LEU A 98 -7.75 7.08 10.51
CA LEU A 98 -7.60 8.43 9.97
C LEU A 98 -8.63 8.72 8.87
N VAL A 99 -8.77 7.84 7.89
CA VAL A 99 -9.70 8.05 6.76
C VAL A 99 -11.14 8.06 7.23
N ILE A 100 -11.53 7.12 8.11
CA ILE A 100 -12.89 7.08 8.67
C ILE A 100 -13.17 8.31 9.52
N GLY A 101 -12.26 8.68 10.42
CA GLY A 101 -12.41 9.84 11.29
C GLY A 101 -12.54 11.15 10.51
N LEU A 102 -11.67 11.37 9.52
CA LEU A 102 -11.73 12.54 8.65
C LEU A 102 -13.00 12.56 7.79
N SER A 103 -13.45 11.42 7.28
CA SER A 103 -14.69 11.32 6.48
C SER A 103 -15.93 11.64 7.31
N ILE A 104 -15.99 11.20 8.56
CA ILE A 104 -17.08 11.55 9.49
C ILE A 104 -17.07 13.06 9.75
N ALA A 105 -15.92 13.64 10.11
CA ALA A 105 -15.79 15.08 10.33
C ALA A 105 -16.21 15.89 9.09
N TYR A 106 -15.80 15.42 7.91
CA TYR A 106 -16.16 16.01 6.62
C TYR A 106 -17.68 15.97 6.37
N SER A 107 -18.32 14.82 6.58
CA SER A 107 -19.79 14.66 6.42
C SER A 107 -20.58 15.59 7.33
N LEU A 108 -20.18 15.69 8.60
CA LEU A 108 -20.85 16.49 9.61
C LEU A 108 -20.73 17.98 9.29
N ASN A 109 -19.55 18.42 8.85
CA ASN A 109 -19.33 19.81 8.46
C ASN A 109 -20.16 20.19 7.23
N LEU A 110 -20.24 19.31 6.22
CA LEU A 110 -21.04 19.51 5.01
C LEU A 110 -22.54 19.58 5.32
N ALA A 111 -23.06 18.64 6.12
CA ALA A 111 -24.46 18.65 6.56
C ALA A 111 -24.77 19.91 7.39
N SER A 112 -23.85 20.30 8.27
CA SER A 112 -23.98 21.53 9.05
C SER A 112 -24.01 22.76 8.13
N ALA A 113 -23.15 22.84 7.10
CA ALA A 113 -23.13 23.94 6.15
C ALA A 113 -24.48 24.10 5.43
N LEU A 114 -25.03 22.99 4.92
CA LEU A 114 -26.35 22.99 4.26
C LEU A 114 -27.49 23.44 5.20
N LYS A 115 -27.48 23.03 6.47
CA LYS A 115 -28.46 23.52 7.46
C LYS A 115 -28.42 25.03 7.64
N ARG A 116 -27.21 25.60 7.65
CA ARG A 116 -27.03 27.04 7.77
C ARG A 116 -27.49 27.78 6.51
N ASP A 117 -27.22 27.23 5.33
CA ASP A 117 -27.71 27.81 4.08
C ASP A 117 -29.24 27.80 4.01
N ALA A 118 -29.90 26.73 4.49
CA ALA A 118 -31.34 26.69 4.66
C ALA A 118 -31.85 27.77 5.63
N SER A 119 -31.15 27.98 6.76
CA SER A 119 -31.46 29.05 7.71
C SER A 119 -31.41 30.44 7.06
N TYR A 120 -30.41 30.70 6.21
CA TYR A 120 -30.31 31.99 5.50
C TYR A 120 -31.47 32.19 4.52
N LEU A 121 -31.86 31.13 3.81
CA LEU A 121 -32.93 31.18 2.82
C LEU A 121 -34.34 31.24 3.43
N ARG A 122 -34.54 30.90 4.71
CA ARG A 122 -35.87 30.91 5.36
C ARG A 122 -36.59 32.25 5.28
N TRP A 123 -35.83 33.34 5.45
CA TRP A 123 -36.37 34.70 5.43
C TRP A 123 -36.73 35.15 4.03
N TRP A 124 -35.92 34.75 3.05
CA TRP A 124 -36.25 34.95 1.65
C TRP A 124 -37.50 34.17 1.26
N LEU A 125 -37.60 32.90 1.66
CA LEU A 125 -38.76 32.04 1.39
C LEU A 125 -40.06 32.68 1.95
N LEU A 126 -40.05 33.16 3.20
CA LEU A 126 -41.18 33.87 3.82
C LEU A 126 -41.57 35.20 3.13
N SER A 127 -40.65 35.82 2.39
CA SER A 127 -40.93 37.10 1.73
C SER A 127 -41.64 36.94 0.39
N LEU A 128 -41.52 35.77 -0.25
CA LEU A 128 -42.02 35.53 -1.59
C LEU A 128 -43.54 35.66 -1.67
N ARG A 129 -44.27 35.09 -0.69
CA ARG A 129 -45.73 34.98 -0.69
C ARG A 129 -46.31 34.97 0.72
N PRO A 130 -47.62 35.22 0.88
CA PRO A 130 -48.32 35.03 2.14
C PRO A 130 -48.57 33.53 2.39
N TYR A 131 -48.14 33.02 3.56
CA TYR A 131 -48.22 31.62 3.97
C TYR A 131 -49.20 31.41 5.11
N SER A 132 -49.74 30.20 5.25
CA SER A 132 -50.54 29.85 6.44
C SER A 132 -49.66 29.88 7.72
N PRO A 133 -50.22 30.16 8.91
CA PRO A 133 -49.44 30.24 10.15
C PRO A 133 -48.63 28.98 10.45
N ARG A 134 -49.18 27.80 10.09
CA ARG A 134 -48.52 26.51 10.27
C ARG A 134 -47.40 26.27 9.27
N GLU A 135 -47.55 26.71 8.02
CA GLU A 135 -46.46 26.65 7.04
C GLU A 135 -45.33 27.64 7.40
N ALA A 136 -45.69 28.84 7.86
CA ALA A 136 -44.71 29.83 8.30
C ALA A 136 -43.89 29.32 9.49
N ASP A 137 -44.52 28.74 10.52
CA ASP A 137 -43.81 28.13 11.66
C ASP A 137 -42.84 27.02 11.20
N LEU A 138 -43.28 26.15 10.29
CA LEU A 138 -42.43 25.09 9.73
C LEU A 138 -41.28 25.63 8.86
N ILE A 139 -41.48 26.74 8.12
CA ILE A 139 -40.41 27.44 7.39
C ILE A 139 -39.40 28.03 8.37
N LEU A 140 -39.84 28.58 9.50
CA LEU A 140 -38.94 29.13 10.51
C LEU A 140 -38.10 28.05 11.18
N GLN A 141 -38.63 26.83 11.27
CA GLN A 141 -37.97 25.62 11.77
C GLN A 141 -37.21 24.83 10.69
N CYS A 142 -36.97 25.39 9.49
CA CYS A 142 -36.34 24.67 8.37
C CYS A 142 -34.89 24.23 8.62
N GLU A 143 -34.27 24.72 9.70
CA GLU A 143 -32.94 24.30 10.17
C GLU A 143 -32.95 22.85 10.68
N ASN A 144 -34.12 22.38 11.15
CA ASN A 144 -34.33 21.02 11.62
C ASN A 144 -34.80 20.14 10.46
N MET A 145 -34.08 19.04 10.20
CA MET A 145 -34.42 18.08 9.14
C MET A 145 -35.85 17.54 9.29
N SER A 146 -36.29 17.32 10.53
CA SER A 146 -37.66 16.87 10.85
C SER A 146 -38.72 17.93 10.54
N GLY A 147 -38.40 19.22 10.73
CA GLY A 147 -39.23 20.35 10.35
C GLY A 147 -39.34 20.47 8.83
N LEU A 148 -38.22 20.32 8.13
CA LEU A 148 -38.14 20.37 6.66
C LEU A 148 -38.96 19.24 6.00
N LEU A 149 -38.90 18.01 6.52
CA LEU A 149 -39.71 16.88 6.05
C LEU A 149 -41.21 17.12 6.29
N LYS A 150 -41.58 17.59 7.48
CA LYS A 150 -42.98 17.94 7.81
C LYS A 150 -43.51 19.06 6.91
N LEU A 151 -42.67 20.05 6.60
CA LEU A 151 -43.00 21.15 5.69
C LEU A 151 -43.29 20.64 4.27
N GLY A 152 -42.45 19.72 3.76
CA GLY A 152 -42.64 19.12 2.44
C GLY A 152 -43.94 18.30 2.33
N TYR A 153 -44.27 17.52 3.38
CA TYR A 153 -45.49 16.73 3.42
C TYR A 153 -46.75 17.60 3.52
N MET A 154 -46.69 18.66 4.34
CA MET A 154 -47.86 19.48 4.64
C MET A 154 -48.16 20.54 3.58
N SER A 155 -47.12 21.12 2.95
CA SER A 155 -47.34 22.24 2.04
C SER A 155 -47.96 21.78 0.72
N ARG A 156 -48.92 22.57 0.21
CA ARG A 156 -49.51 22.40 -1.13
C ARG A 156 -48.77 23.19 -2.21
N HIS A 157 -47.80 24.02 -1.83
CA HIS A 157 -47.13 24.94 -2.74
C HIS A 157 -45.88 24.30 -3.39
N VAL A 158 -45.84 24.34 -4.73
CA VAL A 158 -44.74 23.76 -5.54
C VAL A 158 -43.38 24.35 -5.16
N SER A 159 -43.28 25.67 -4.91
CA SER A 159 -42.01 26.31 -4.55
C SER A 159 -41.42 25.80 -3.23
N ILE A 160 -42.25 25.53 -2.22
CA ILE A 160 -41.81 24.95 -0.94
C ILE A 160 -41.39 23.50 -1.15
N ARG A 161 -42.16 22.72 -1.91
CA ARG A 161 -41.82 21.33 -2.22
C ARG A 161 -40.50 21.21 -2.96
N LEU A 162 -40.24 22.09 -3.95
CA LEU A 162 -38.97 22.14 -4.67
C LEU A 162 -37.80 22.52 -3.75
N PHE A 163 -37.99 23.49 -2.84
CA PHE A 163 -36.99 23.85 -1.84
C PHE A 163 -36.65 22.68 -0.92
N VAL A 164 -37.66 22.03 -0.35
CA VAL A 164 -37.49 20.87 0.54
C VAL A 164 -36.82 19.72 -0.20
N LEU A 165 -37.27 19.41 -1.42
CA LEU A 165 -36.70 18.34 -2.23
C LEU A 165 -35.24 18.60 -2.57
N LEU A 166 -34.88 19.82 -2.98
CA LEU A 166 -33.50 20.21 -3.25
C LEU A 166 -32.58 20.03 -2.04
N PHE A 167 -32.98 20.51 -0.86
CA PHE A 167 -32.14 20.40 0.33
C PHE A 167 -32.01 18.96 0.82
N LEU A 168 -33.07 18.15 0.73
CA LEU A 168 -33.03 16.73 1.09
C LEU A 168 -32.14 15.94 0.11
N THR A 169 -32.27 16.17 -1.19
CA THR A 169 -31.43 15.49 -2.20
C THR A 169 -29.98 15.88 -2.04
N LEU A 170 -29.66 17.15 -1.79
CA LEU A 170 -28.28 17.58 -1.54
C LEU A 170 -27.68 16.95 -0.29
N ASN A 171 -28.43 16.88 0.81
CA ASN A 171 -27.96 16.23 2.04
C ASN A 171 -27.74 14.73 1.83
N MET A 172 -28.65 14.04 1.13
CA MET A 172 -28.51 12.61 0.84
C MET A 172 -27.37 12.34 -0.14
N ALA A 173 -27.30 13.07 -1.24
CA ALA A 173 -26.26 12.93 -2.25
C ALA A 173 -24.86 13.18 -1.67
N ALA A 174 -24.72 14.17 -0.77
CA ALA A 174 -23.49 14.40 -0.04
C ALA A 174 -23.06 13.19 0.80
N GLN A 175 -23.97 12.59 1.56
CA GLN A 175 -23.66 11.42 2.39
C GLN A 175 -23.32 10.19 1.54
N VAL A 176 -24.05 9.96 0.45
CA VAL A 176 -23.76 8.87 -0.50
C VAL A 176 -22.39 9.08 -1.16
N ALA A 177 -22.08 10.29 -1.63
CA ALA A 177 -20.80 10.60 -2.24
C ALA A 177 -19.63 10.32 -1.28
N LEU A 178 -19.76 10.68 0.01
CA LEU A 178 -18.75 10.35 1.00
C LEU A 178 -18.67 8.86 1.34
N ALA A 179 -19.80 8.15 1.40
CA ALA A 179 -19.79 6.70 1.60
C ALA A 179 -19.05 6.00 0.46
N LEU A 180 -19.20 6.51 -0.76
CA LEU A 180 -18.48 6.03 -1.94
C LEU A 180 -16.98 6.38 -1.93
N LEU A 181 -16.46 7.21 -1.00
CA LEU A 181 -15.01 7.36 -0.86
C LEU A 181 -14.35 6.05 -0.42
N GLY A 182 -15.03 5.25 0.41
CA GLY A 182 -14.51 3.98 0.91
C GLY A 182 -14.28 2.93 -0.18
N ILE A 183 -14.90 3.08 -1.36
CA ILE A 183 -14.71 2.18 -2.51
C ILE A 183 -13.65 2.70 -3.51
N THR A 184 -13.08 3.88 -3.30
CA THR A 184 -12.07 4.46 -4.21
C THR A 184 -10.67 3.87 -4.02
N TYR A 185 -10.47 3.14 -2.93
CA TYR A 185 -9.23 2.49 -2.58
C TYR A 185 -9.50 1.07 -2.06
N ASN A 186 -8.51 0.21 -2.20
CA ASN A 186 -8.51 -1.14 -1.66
C ASN A 186 -7.21 -1.38 -0.88
N ILE A 187 -7.30 -2.11 0.23
CA ILE A 187 -6.15 -2.50 1.04
C ILE A 187 -5.92 -3.98 0.79
N ASN A 188 -5.03 -4.26 -0.15
CA ASN A 188 -4.66 -5.61 -0.54
C ASN A 188 -3.46 -6.10 0.28
N PRO A 189 -3.25 -7.41 0.42
CA PRO A 189 -1.97 -7.96 0.81
C PRO A 189 -0.87 -7.50 -0.16
N ALA A 190 0.33 -7.29 0.35
CA ALA A 190 1.47 -7.04 -0.51
C ALA A 190 2.00 -8.38 -1.03
N ASP A 191 1.81 -8.62 -2.32
CA ASP A 191 2.15 -9.92 -2.95
C ASP A 191 3.45 -9.86 -3.76
N HIS A 192 4.00 -8.67 -4.01
CA HIS A 192 5.21 -8.50 -4.86
C HIS A 192 6.45 -8.08 -4.07
N ILE A 193 6.28 -7.25 -3.06
CA ILE A 193 7.36 -6.76 -2.21
C ILE A 193 6.84 -6.62 -0.79
N THR A 194 7.70 -6.83 0.20
CA THR A 194 7.34 -6.58 1.58
C THR A 194 8.40 -5.77 2.31
N VAL A 195 7.98 -5.19 3.42
CA VAL A 195 8.87 -4.48 4.34
C VAL A 195 9.54 -5.50 5.24
N THR A 196 10.85 -5.36 5.43
CA THR A 196 11.63 -6.18 6.34
C THR A 196 11.98 -5.41 7.61
N ARG A 197 12.23 -6.13 8.71
CA ARG A 197 12.66 -5.56 9.99
C ARG A 197 13.82 -6.39 10.56
N PRO A 198 14.79 -5.76 11.25
CA PRO A 198 15.84 -6.52 11.95
C PRO A 198 15.25 -7.57 12.89
N GLY A 199 15.67 -8.82 12.74
CA GLY A 199 15.14 -9.97 13.48
C GLY A 199 15.91 -11.26 13.17
N ARG A 200 15.31 -12.40 13.51
CA ARG A 200 15.84 -13.73 13.16
C ARG A 200 15.34 -14.12 11.79
N VAL A 201 16.23 -14.63 10.95
CA VAL A 201 15.95 -15.13 9.61
C VAL A 201 16.60 -16.48 9.42
N SER A 202 16.00 -17.27 8.55
CA SER A 202 16.52 -18.54 8.07
C SER A 202 17.23 -18.27 6.74
N ILE A 203 18.49 -18.69 6.63
CA ILE A 203 19.31 -18.55 5.42
C ILE A 203 19.96 -19.89 5.10
N PRO A 204 20.25 -20.20 3.83
CA PRO A 204 20.94 -21.44 3.50
C PRO A 204 22.35 -21.47 4.09
N ASP A 205 22.72 -22.62 4.67
CA ASP A 205 24.06 -22.84 5.21
C ASP A 205 25.07 -23.02 4.08
N MET A 206 25.84 -21.96 3.78
CA MET A 206 26.87 -21.97 2.74
C MET A 206 28.25 -22.42 3.24
N SER A 207 28.32 -23.13 4.38
CA SER A 207 29.59 -23.61 4.95
C SER A 207 30.25 -24.75 4.16
N SER A 208 29.46 -25.56 3.46
CA SER A 208 29.89 -26.71 2.67
C SER A 208 28.78 -27.21 1.72
N ILE A 209 29.14 -27.94 0.67
CA ILE A 209 28.17 -28.64 -0.17
C ILE A 209 27.60 -29.83 0.62
N GLN A 210 26.30 -29.81 0.95
CA GLN A 210 25.66 -30.88 1.71
C GLN A 210 25.19 -32.00 0.77
N LEU A 211 25.57 -33.24 1.09
CA LEU A 211 25.26 -34.42 0.26
C LEU A 211 23.90 -35.05 0.59
N ASP A 212 23.39 -34.80 1.81
CA ASP A 212 22.14 -35.36 2.33
C ASP A 212 21.50 -34.35 3.30
N LYS A 213 20.25 -33.94 3.04
CA LYS A 213 19.52 -32.99 3.89
C LYS A 213 19.25 -33.53 5.30
N SER A 214 19.28 -34.85 5.49
CA SER A 214 19.02 -35.49 6.79
C SER A 214 20.25 -35.58 7.70
N VAL A 215 21.45 -35.35 7.15
CA VAL A 215 22.71 -35.37 7.91
C VAL A 215 23.00 -33.95 8.38
N ASN A 216 23.13 -33.75 9.70
CA ASN A 216 23.47 -32.45 10.29
C ASN A 216 24.70 -31.84 9.60
N SER A 217 24.64 -30.54 9.32
CA SER A 217 25.71 -29.76 8.71
C SER A 217 27.05 -30.02 9.40
N GLY A 218 28.06 -30.39 8.61
CA GLY A 218 29.42 -30.64 9.10
C GLY A 218 29.69 -32.03 9.68
N THR A 219 28.69 -32.90 9.82
CA THR A 219 28.94 -34.30 10.18
C THR A 219 29.34 -35.06 8.91
N ARG A 220 30.65 -35.22 8.69
CA ARG A 220 31.16 -36.27 7.82
C ARG A 220 30.46 -37.56 8.22
N ARG A 221 29.87 -38.27 7.26
CA ARG A 221 29.40 -39.64 7.52
C ARG A 221 30.58 -40.41 8.13
N PRO A 222 30.48 -40.88 9.38
CA PRO A 222 31.65 -41.36 10.13
C PRO A 222 32.36 -42.56 9.49
N ASP A 223 31.74 -43.16 8.48
CA ASP A 223 32.20 -44.28 7.66
C ASP A 223 32.87 -43.88 6.33
N LEU A 224 32.82 -42.62 5.89
CA LEU A 224 33.46 -42.18 4.65
C LEU A 224 34.92 -41.73 4.86
N ASP A 225 35.81 -42.24 4.00
CA ASP A 225 37.20 -41.75 3.90
C ASP A 225 37.24 -40.31 3.37
N VAL A 226 38.30 -39.56 3.73
CA VAL A 226 38.48 -38.15 3.32
C VAL A 226 38.44 -38.01 1.79
N SER A 227 39.08 -38.94 1.08
CA SER A 227 39.12 -38.96 -0.38
C SER A 227 37.74 -39.16 -1.01
N GLN A 228 36.88 -39.94 -0.36
CA GLN A 228 35.53 -40.23 -0.83
C GLN A 228 34.58 -39.05 -0.59
N ASP A 229 34.74 -38.32 0.52
CA ASP A 229 33.98 -37.08 0.78
C ASP A 229 34.30 -36.01 -0.26
N GLU A 230 35.58 -35.81 -0.57
CA GLU A 230 36.03 -34.86 -1.61
C GLU A 230 35.47 -35.24 -2.99
N ASN A 231 35.55 -36.51 -3.37
CA ASN A 231 34.99 -36.98 -4.64
C ASN A 231 33.47 -36.84 -4.70
N ALA A 232 32.76 -37.08 -3.60
CA ALA A 232 31.33 -36.86 -3.54
C ALA A 232 30.97 -35.38 -3.71
N ARG A 233 31.74 -34.46 -3.11
CA ARG A 233 31.56 -33.01 -3.30
C ARG A 233 31.84 -32.56 -4.73
N ARG A 234 32.88 -33.10 -5.37
CA ARG A 234 33.18 -32.85 -6.79
C ARG A 234 32.05 -33.28 -7.70
N TYR A 235 31.54 -34.50 -7.50
CA TYR A 235 30.37 -35.02 -8.23
C TYR A 235 29.13 -34.14 -8.00
N MET A 236 28.89 -33.75 -6.75
CA MET A 236 27.73 -32.92 -6.40
C MET A 236 27.85 -31.50 -6.98
N ALA A 237 29.03 -30.89 -6.96
CA ALA A 237 29.28 -29.58 -7.57
C ALA A 237 28.96 -29.60 -9.07
N ASN A 238 29.42 -30.62 -9.81
CA ASN A 238 29.07 -30.77 -11.22
C ASN A 238 27.56 -30.96 -11.42
N THR A 239 26.93 -31.82 -10.62
CA THR A 239 25.48 -32.07 -10.67
C THR A 239 24.67 -30.78 -10.42
N PHE A 240 25.09 -30.00 -9.44
CA PHE A 240 24.50 -28.70 -9.13
C PHE A 240 24.73 -27.67 -10.23
N GLY A 241 25.92 -27.59 -10.82
CA GLY A 241 26.14 -26.71 -11.95
C GLY A 241 25.36 -27.13 -13.22
N GLN A 242 25.09 -28.42 -13.43
CA GLN A 242 24.17 -28.87 -14.48
C GLN A 242 22.73 -28.42 -14.24
N SER A 243 22.30 -28.25 -12.99
CA SER A 243 20.95 -27.76 -12.69
C SER A 243 20.69 -26.34 -13.18
N THR A 244 21.74 -25.59 -13.52
CA THR A 244 21.66 -24.27 -14.20
C THR A 244 20.84 -24.32 -15.49
N LEU A 245 20.78 -25.47 -16.17
CA LEU A 245 19.92 -25.68 -17.35
C LEU A 245 18.43 -25.49 -17.06
N THR A 246 18.02 -25.62 -15.80
CA THR A 246 16.64 -25.43 -15.33
C THR A 246 16.42 -24.06 -14.70
N MET A 247 17.47 -23.25 -14.54
CA MET A 247 17.40 -21.92 -13.94
C MET A 247 17.19 -20.86 -15.03
N ALA A 248 16.22 -19.98 -14.82
CA ALA A 248 16.07 -18.80 -15.66
C ALA A 248 17.13 -17.76 -15.30
N TRP A 249 17.66 -17.08 -16.31
CA TRP A 249 18.63 -16.00 -16.18
C TRP A 249 18.26 -14.81 -17.07
N THR A 250 18.57 -13.58 -16.62
CA THR A 250 18.22 -12.33 -17.33
C THR A 250 19.26 -11.23 -17.08
N SER A 251 19.07 -10.05 -17.68
CA SER A 251 19.90 -8.87 -17.44
C SER A 251 19.87 -8.45 -15.97
N ILE A 252 20.98 -7.90 -15.48
CA ILE A 252 21.10 -7.29 -14.15
C ILE A 252 20.09 -6.16 -13.90
N ASP A 253 19.54 -5.53 -14.94
CA ASP A 253 18.50 -4.50 -14.83
C ASP A 253 17.19 -5.02 -14.22
N ASP A 254 16.91 -6.31 -14.39
CA ASP A 254 15.73 -6.99 -13.86
C ASP A 254 15.98 -7.62 -12.47
N ALA A 255 17.13 -7.34 -11.86
CA ALA A 255 17.50 -7.89 -10.57
C ALA A 255 16.45 -7.59 -9.47
N PRO A 256 16.20 -8.54 -8.56
CA PRO A 256 15.19 -8.38 -7.53
C PRO A 256 15.60 -7.27 -6.57
N LYS A 257 14.66 -6.37 -6.29
CA LYS A 257 14.84 -5.37 -5.23
C LYS A 257 14.76 -6.07 -3.86
N PRO A 258 15.51 -5.60 -2.86
CA PRO A 258 15.40 -6.12 -1.49
C PRO A 258 13.95 -6.11 -1.00
N GLY A 259 13.49 -7.23 -0.46
CA GLY A 259 12.12 -7.45 -0.01
C GLY A 259 11.17 -8.02 -1.07
N LYS A 260 11.59 -8.21 -2.33
CA LYS A 260 10.80 -8.93 -3.36
C LYS A 260 10.59 -10.38 -2.91
N PHE A 261 9.38 -10.91 -3.01
CA PHE A 261 9.12 -12.31 -2.68
C PHE A 261 9.84 -13.26 -3.64
N ASN A 262 10.27 -14.41 -3.11
CA ASN A 262 10.85 -15.49 -3.91
C ASN A 262 9.73 -16.23 -4.68
N ASP A 263 9.60 -15.96 -5.99
CA ASP A 263 8.70 -16.70 -6.89
C ASP A 263 9.53 -17.72 -7.69
N PRO A 264 9.15 -19.02 -7.71
CA PRO A 264 9.87 -20.05 -8.48
C PRO A 264 9.98 -19.76 -9.99
N ARG A 265 9.15 -18.85 -10.52
CA ARG A 265 9.18 -18.44 -11.94
C ARG A 265 10.14 -17.30 -12.21
N ASP A 266 10.63 -16.63 -11.17
CA ASP A 266 11.57 -15.52 -11.34
C ASP A 266 12.96 -16.05 -11.75
N PRO A 267 13.71 -15.28 -12.56
CA PRO A 267 15.11 -15.57 -12.83
C PRO A 267 15.94 -15.66 -11.53
N MET A 268 16.83 -16.64 -11.47
CA MET A 268 17.72 -16.85 -10.32
C MET A 268 19.09 -16.20 -10.50
N LEU A 269 19.54 -16.09 -11.76
CA LEU A 269 20.86 -15.59 -12.12
C LEU A 269 20.74 -14.34 -13.00
N PHE A 270 21.63 -13.39 -12.79
CA PHE A 270 21.60 -12.09 -13.46
C PHE A 270 22.94 -11.80 -14.10
N TYR A 271 22.96 -11.54 -15.40
CA TYR A 271 24.19 -11.27 -16.13
C TYR A 271 24.36 -9.78 -16.37
N ASN A 272 25.61 -9.35 -16.35
CA ASN A 272 26.04 -8.05 -16.85
C ASN A 272 27.10 -8.29 -17.93
N ILE A 273 26.78 -7.90 -19.16
CA ILE A 273 27.69 -7.96 -20.30
C ILE A 273 27.99 -6.53 -20.68
N THR A 274 29.26 -6.14 -20.52
CA THR A 274 29.78 -4.85 -20.97
C THR A 274 30.79 -5.11 -22.07
N ASP A 275 30.73 -4.31 -23.14
CA ASP A 275 31.73 -4.35 -24.19
C ASP A 275 33.14 -4.22 -23.56
N ASP A 276 34.05 -5.12 -23.92
CA ASP A 276 35.44 -5.22 -23.45
C ASP A 276 35.71 -5.84 -22.05
N LEU A 277 34.72 -6.41 -21.36
CA LEU A 277 34.93 -7.12 -20.09
C LEU A 277 34.31 -8.53 -20.09
N PRO A 278 34.86 -9.49 -19.33
CA PRO A 278 34.30 -10.82 -19.22
C PRO A 278 32.88 -10.77 -18.67
N ALA A 279 32.01 -11.66 -19.16
CA ALA A 279 30.63 -11.76 -18.71
C ALA A 279 30.58 -12.08 -17.21
N VAL A 280 29.92 -11.21 -16.44
CA VAL A 280 29.76 -11.38 -15.00
C VAL A 280 28.35 -11.89 -14.72
N TYR A 281 28.25 -13.03 -14.03
CA TYR A 281 26.97 -13.53 -13.54
C TYR A 281 26.86 -13.37 -12.03
N THR A 282 25.68 -12.98 -11.57
CA THR A 282 25.40 -12.63 -10.17
C THR A 282 24.19 -13.39 -9.65
N TYR A 283 24.32 -13.94 -8.45
CA TYR A 283 23.24 -14.55 -7.67
C TYR A 283 22.85 -13.64 -6.51
N TYR A 284 21.55 -13.52 -6.25
CA TYR A 284 20.99 -12.76 -5.13
C TYR A 284 20.51 -13.72 -4.05
N PHE A 285 20.96 -13.51 -2.81
CA PHE A 285 20.53 -14.35 -1.69
C PHE A 285 19.14 -13.98 -1.20
N TYR A 286 18.42 -14.99 -0.71
CA TYR A 286 17.11 -14.84 -0.10
C TYR A 286 17.18 -15.09 1.41
N GLU A 287 16.35 -14.38 2.15
CA GLU A 287 16.12 -14.56 3.58
C GLU A 287 14.69 -14.99 3.81
N SER A 288 14.50 -16.04 4.59
CA SER A 288 13.17 -16.54 4.97
C SER A 288 12.87 -16.29 6.45
N SER A 289 11.59 -16.20 6.79
CA SER A 289 11.16 -16.28 8.19
C SER A 289 11.51 -17.66 8.77
N PRO A 290 11.85 -17.75 10.06
CA PRO A 290 11.95 -19.03 10.77
C PRO A 290 10.68 -19.89 10.62
N GLN A 291 10.81 -21.22 10.66
CA GLN A 291 9.68 -22.14 10.46
C GLN A 291 8.58 -22.02 11.51
N ASP A 292 8.93 -21.57 12.72
CA ASP A 292 8.00 -21.36 13.84
C ASP A 292 7.39 -19.95 13.87
N ALA A 293 7.69 -19.10 12.87
CA ALA A 293 7.18 -17.74 12.81
C ALA A 293 5.69 -17.67 12.43
N ASP A 294 4.97 -16.70 12.99
CA ASP A 294 3.56 -16.42 12.68
C ASP A 294 3.29 -16.10 11.19
N TYR A 295 4.33 -15.73 10.44
CA TYR A 295 4.27 -15.41 9.02
C TYR A 295 5.51 -15.95 8.31
N VAL A 296 5.30 -16.91 7.42
CA VAL A 296 6.36 -17.53 6.61
C VAL A 296 6.41 -16.85 5.25
N ALA A 297 7.56 -16.25 4.94
CA ALA A 297 7.87 -15.67 3.65
C ALA A 297 9.36 -15.81 3.37
N SER A 298 9.73 -15.82 2.08
CA SER A 298 11.11 -15.77 1.60
C SER A 298 11.25 -14.58 0.67
N VAL A 299 12.24 -13.74 0.91
CA VAL A 299 12.42 -12.46 0.20
C VAL A 299 13.86 -12.23 -0.21
N ALA A 300 14.06 -11.58 -1.35
CA ALA A 300 15.38 -11.20 -1.84
C ALA A 300 16.04 -10.22 -0.87
N THR A 301 17.34 -10.38 -0.67
CA THR A 301 18.17 -9.48 0.14
C THR A 301 18.96 -8.53 -0.77
N ASN A 302 19.75 -7.64 -0.15
CA ASN A 302 20.77 -6.87 -0.86
C ASN A 302 22.12 -7.62 -0.95
N ARG A 303 22.18 -8.89 -0.56
CA ARG A 303 23.40 -9.70 -0.63
C ARG A 303 23.51 -10.35 -1.99
N THR A 304 24.69 -10.23 -2.58
CA THR A 304 24.98 -10.84 -3.87
C THR A 304 26.33 -11.52 -3.88
N ILE A 305 26.49 -12.48 -4.77
CA ILE A 305 27.77 -13.09 -5.11
C ILE A 305 27.89 -13.14 -6.63
N SER A 306 29.07 -12.86 -7.15
CA SER A 306 29.32 -12.81 -8.59
C SER A 306 30.45 -13.73 -8.97
N ALA A 307 30.41 -14.27 -10.18
CA ALA A 307 31.48 -15.03 -10.78
C ALA A 307 31.80 -14.45 -12.17
N TRP A 308 33.04 -14.66 -12.62
CA TRP A 308 33.51 -14.32 -13.96
C TRP A 308 34.66 -15.26 -14.35
N SER A 309 34.93 -15.37 -15.64
CA SER A 309 36.04 -16.16 -16.16
C SER A 309 36.81 -15.38 -17.21
N ASP A 310 38.13 -15.37 -17.09
CA ASP A 310 39.04 -14.80 -18.08
C ASP A 310 39.64 -15.92 -18.93
N CYS A 311 39.40 -15.92 -20.23
CA CYS A 311 39.73 -17.02 -21.12
C CYS A 311 40.66 -16.61 -22.25
N LYS A 312 41.56 -17.51 -22.62
CA LYS A 312 42.41 -17.41 -23.80
C LYS A 312 42.13 -18.57 -24.73
N GLU A 313 42.06 -18.28 -26.02
CA GLU A 313 41.91 -19.26 -27.09
C GLU A 313 43.25 -19.61 -27.75
N TYR A 314 43.38 -20.87 -28.15
CA TYR A 314 44.53 -21.42 -28.81
C TYR A 314 44.10 -22.33 -29.95
N LYS A 315 44.70 -22.13 -31.12
CA LYS A 315 44.35 -22.87 -32.32
C LYS A 315 44.94 -24.27 -32.29
N VAL A 316 44.09 -25.29 -32.48
CA VAL A 316 44.53 -26.68 -32.59
C VAL A 316 44.97 -26.97 -34.03
N ILE A 317 46.17 -27.53 -34.18
CA ILE A 317 46.82 -27.81 -35.47
C ILE A 317 46.91 -29.32 -35.79
N ALA A 318 46.79 -30.20 -34.78
CA ALA A 318 46.74 -31.64 -34.96
C ALA A 318 45.90 -32.32 -33.87
N GLY A 319 45.27 -33.46 -34.19
CA GLY A 319 44.48 -34.26 -33.24
C GLY A 319 43.11 -33.67 -32.86
N GLY A 320 42.69 -32.58 -33.51
CA GLY A 320 41.48 -31.83 -33.15
C GLY A 320 40.13 -32.53 -33.40
N ASP A 321 40.13 -33.68 -34.08
CA ASP A 321 38.93 -34.48 -34.33
C ASP A 321 38.42 -35.23 -33.08
N GLY A 322 39.17 -35.19 -31.98
CA GLY A 322 38.84 -35.85 -30.71
C GLY A 322 38.97 -37.38 -30.75
N LEU A 323 39.51 -37.95 -31.83
CA LEU A 323 39.80 -39.39 -31.96
C LEU A 323 41.24 -39.74 -31.56
N SER A 324 42.14 -38.75 -31.58
CA SER A 324 43.53 -38.90 -31.16
C SER A 324 43.66 -38.76 -29.64
N PRO A 325 44.54 -39.54 -28.98
CA PRO A 325 44.81 -39.36 -27.55
C PRO A 325 45.57 -38.07 -27.25
N ASN A 326 46.25 -37.48 -28.25
CA ASN A 326 47.00 -36.25 -28.10
C ASN A 326 46.50 -35.19 -29.08
N ILE A 327 46.45 -33.94 -28.62
CA ILE A 327 46.24 -32.76 -29.45
C ILE A 327 47.54 -31.97 -29.54
N THR A 328 47.71 -31.20 -30.61
CA THR A 328 48.78 -30.20 -30.72
C THR A 328 48.17 -28.86 -31.04
N PHE A 329 48.52 -27.83 -30.27
CA PHE A 329 47.99 -26.49 -30.42
C PHE A 329 49.08 -25.43 -30.24
N LEU A 330 48.84 -24.23 -30.76
CA LEU A 330 49.78 -23.11 -30.71
C LEU A 330 49.59 -22.34 -29.40
N TRP A 331 50.60 -22.33 -28.53
CA TRP A 331 50.58 -21.54 -27.27
C TRP A 331 50.89 -20.05 -27.52
N GLU A 332 50.98 -19.25 -26.47
CA GLU A 332 51.15 -17.78 -26.50
C GLU A 332 52.27 -17.28 -27.44
N ASP A 333 53.35 -18.05 -27.62
CA ASP A 333 54.49 -17.72 -28.50
C ASP A 333 54.44 -18.39 -29.90
N ASN A 334 53.27 -18.90 -30.31
CA ASN A 334 53.10 -19.79 -31.48
C ASN A 334 53.94 -21.08 -31.40
N GLU A 335 54.38 -21.45 -30.20
CA GLU A 335 55.06 -22.74 -30.00
C GLU A 335 54.04 -23.88 -30.00
N PRO A 336 54.26 -24.95 -30.79
CA PRO A 336 53.38 -26.10 -30.81
C PRO A 336 53.57 -26.93 -29.54
N ILE A 337 52.53 -26.99 -28.69
CA ILE A 337 52.49 -27.82 -27.50
C ILE A 337 51.65 -29.06 -27.78
N SER A 338 52.18 -30.24 -27.44
CA SER A 338 51.42 -31.49 -27.46
C SER A 338 50.83 -31.76 -26.08
N TRP A 339 49.52 -32.00 -26.02
CA TRP A 339 48.77 -32.25 -24.80
C TRP A 339 48.03 -33.58 -24.88
N GLU A 340 48.15 -34.41 -23.84
CA GLU A 340 47.47 -35.69 -23.73
C GLU A 340 46.05 -35.50 -23.19
N LEU A 341 45.06 -35.95 -23.97
CA LEU A 341 43.65 -35.90 -23.59
C LEU A 341 43.34 -37.04 -22.60
N PRO A 342 42.56 -36.77 -21.54
CA PRO A 342 42.14 -37.80 -20.60
C PRO A 342 41.30 -38.91 -21.25
N ALA A 343 40.58 -38.60 -22.34
CA ALA A 343 39.86 -39.58 -23.12
C ALA A 343 39.66 -39.11 -24.57
N ALA A 344 39.83 -40.03 -25.53
CA ALA A 344 39.37 -39.82 -26.91
C ALA A 344 37.89 -40.18 -27.02
N LYS A 345 37.05 -39.20 -27.36
CA LYS A 345 35.58 -39.33 -27.35
C LYS A 345 34.94 -39.00 -28.71
N GLY A 346 35.73 -38.67 -29.73
CA GLY A 346 35.26 -38.29 -31.07
C GLY A 346 34.97 -36.79 -31.24
N PRO A 347 34.43 -36.39 -32.39
CA PRO A 347 34.14 -34.99 -32.70
C PRO A 347 32.83 -34.50 -32.06
N ASP A 348 32.54 -33.21 -32.24
CA ASP A 348 31.26 -32.55 -31.92
C ASP A 348 30.91 -32.55 -30.43
N GLN A 349 31.89 -32.22 -29.59
CA GLN A 349 31.76 -32.05 -28.15
C GLN A 349 32.81 -31.08 -27.61
N VAL A 350 32.55 -30.55 -26.41
CA VAL A 350 33.53 -29.79 -25.64
C VAL A 350 33.88 -30.57 -24.39
N MET A 351 35.17 -30.87 -24.24
CA MET A 351 35.72 -31.49 -23.04
C MET A 351 36.33 -30.41 -22.14
N TYR A 352 35.82 -30.29 -20.92
CA TYR A 352 36.42 -29.46 -19.89
C TYR A 352 37.34 -30.31 -19.02
N ILE A 353 38.52 -29.79 -18.69
CA ILE A 353 39.58 -30.47 -17.97
C ILE A 353 40.08 -29.53 -16.87
N HIS A 354 40.39 -30.06 -15.69
CA HIS A 354 40.87 -29.31 -14.55
C HIS A 354 41.78 -30.18 -13.68
N ASP A 355 42.94 -29.67 -13.27
CA ASP A 355 43.78 -30.35 -12.28
C ASP A 355 43.55 -29.79 -10.85
N PRO A 356 42.92 -30.56 -9.95
CA PRO A 356 42.63 -30.08 -8.60
C PRO A 356 43.86 -29.79 -7.72
N GLU A 357 45.04 -30.31 -8.05
CA GLU A 357 46.25 -30.14 -7.25
C GLU A 357 46.98 -28.83 -7.58
N PHE A 358 47.03 -28.45 -8.87
CA PHE A 358 47.83 -27.32 -9.35
C PHE A 358 46.99 -26.12 -9.80
N ASP A 359 45.79 -26.36 -10.32
CA ASP A 359 44.99 -25.36 -11.03
C ASP A 359 43.83 -24.82 -10.18
N ALA A 360 43.95 -24.87 -8.85
CA ALA A 360 42.87 -24.48 -7.93
C ALA A 360 43.36 -23.59 -6.78
N GLY A 361 42.56 -22.56 -6.48
CA GLY A 361 42.63 -21.78 -5.25
C GLY A 361 41.36 -21.91 -4.41
N ASP A 362 41.24 -21.08 -3.37
CA ASP A 362 40.04 -21.08 -2.52
C ASP A 362 38.81 -20.51 -3.24
N THR A 363 39.01 -19.57 -4.15
CA THR A 363 37.94 -18.84 -4.86
C THR A 363 38.10 -18.82 -6.37
N TRP A 364 39.09 -19.52 -6.92
CA TRP A 364 39.36 -19.55 -8.35
C TRP A 364 39.83 -20.94 -8.79
N ALA A 365 39.67 -21.25 -10.07
CA ALA A 365 40.21 -22.43 -10.70
C ALA A 365 40.52 -22.19 -12.18
N VAL A 366 41.58 -22.81 -12.69
CA VAL A 366 41.85 -22.87 -14.13
C VAL A 366 41.16 -24.10 -14.71
N ILE A 367 40.35 -23.85 -15.75
CA ILE A 367 39.64 -24.85 -16.52
C ILE A 367 40.16 -24.77 -17.95
N TYR A 368 40.60 -25.91 -18.48
CA TYR A 368 40.90 -26.07 -19.89
C TYR A 368 39.66 -26.57 -20.62
N ALA A 369 39.39 -26.07 -21.81
CA ALA A 369 38.32 -26.58 -22.66
C ALA A 369 38.88 -26.98 -24.02
N PHE A 370 38.56 -28.18 -24.48
CA PHE A 370 38.89 -28.67 -25.80
C PHE A 370 37.61 -28.87 -26.61
N GLU A 371 37.46 -28.04 -27.65
CA GLU A 371 36.38 -28.11 -28.62
C GLU A 371 36.80 -29.05 -29.75
N ALA A 372 36.31 -30.29 -29.70
CA ALA A 372 36.61 -31.31 -30.68
C ALA A 372 35.78 -31.10 -31.94
N SER A 373 36.46 -30.89 -33.08
CA SER A 373 35.81 -30.58 -34.36
C SER A 373 36.67 -31.06 -35.52
N ILE A 374 36.01 -31.63 -36.54
CA ILE A 374 36.69 -32.04 -37.78
C ILE A 374 37.18 -30.82 -38.57
N LYS A 375 36.50 -29.67 -38.42
CA LYS A 375 36.74 -28.48 -39.24
C LYS A 375 37.50 -27.39 -38.50
N GLU A 376 37.06 -27.07 -37.29
CA GLU A 376 37.53 -25.91 -36.54
C GLU A 376 37.74 -26.28 -35.07
N PRO A 377 38.77 -27.08 -34.73
CA PRO A 377 39.06 -27.44 -33.36
C PRO A 377 39.79 -26.31 -32.62
N TRP A 378 39.41 -26.10 -31.36
CA TRP A 378 39.96 -25.05 -30.51
C TRP A 378 40.27 -25.55 -29.11
N PHE A 379 41.28 -24.95 -28.49
CA PHE A 379 41.66 -25.20 -27.12
C PHE A 379 41.59 -23.89 -26.35
N TYR A 380 41.10 -23.92 -25.11
CA TYR A 380 40.92 -22.73 -24.29
C TYR A 380 41.52 -22.95 -22.90
N SER A 381 42.05 -21.87 -22.33
CA SER A 381 42.47 -21.80 -20.93
C SER A 381 41.69 -20.70 -20.23
N CYS A 382 40.85 -21.07 -19.28
CA CYS A 382 39.94 -20.17 -18.58
C CYS A 382 40.25 -20.12 -17.09
N ASN A 383 40.47 -18.92 -16.55
CA ASN A 383 40.57 -18.70 -15.11
C ASN A 383 39.23 -18.23 -14.56
N THR A 384 38.48 -19.14 -13.94
CA THR A 384 37.17 -18.89 -13.35
C THR A 384 37.34 -18.43 -11.91
N THR A 385 36.80 -17.26 -11.57
CA THR A 385 36.87 -16.68 -10.23
C THR A 385 35.49 -16.44 -9.66
N ILE A 386 35.34 -16.70 -8.36
CA ILE A 386 34.16 -16.41 -7.55
C ILE A 386 34.50 -15.26 -6.61
N GLY A 387 33.71 -14.20 -6.66
CA GLY A 387 33.83 -13.05 -5.77
C GLY A 387 33.35 -13.34 -4.34
N SER A 388 33.71 -12.46 -3.41
CA SER A 388 33.15 -12.46 -2.05
C SER A 388 31.69 -12.03 -2.03
N VAL A 389 30.94 -12.39 -0.98
CA VAL A 389 29.56 -11.95 -0.83
C VAL A 389 29.53 -10.45 -0.52
N THR A 390 28.81 -9.68 -1.34
CA THR A 390 28.58 -8.26 -1.08
C THR A 390 27.53 -8.10 0.01
N ASN A 391 27.68 -7.08 0.87
CA ASN A 391 26.77 -6.80 1.99
C ASN A 391 26.60 -7.95 3.01
N ALA A 392 27.60 -8.83 3.15
CA ALA A 392 27.68 -9.74 4.28
C ALA A 392 27.90 -8.98 5.60
N VAL A 393 27.19 -9.37 6.65
CA VAL A 393 27.21 -8.67 7.97
C VAL A 393 27.61 -9.63 9.08
N VAL A 394 27.19 -10.89 8.97
CA VAL A 394 27.57 -11.99 9.87
C VAL A 394 28.34 -13.05 9.07
N LYS A 395 29.11 -13.89 9.77
CA LYS A 395 29.96 -14.89 9.13
C LYS A 395 29.17 -15.87 8.27
N GLU A 396 27.96 -16.20 8.70
CA GLU A 396 27.03 -17.10 8.02
C GLU A 396 26.47 -16.50 6.71
N HIS A 397 26.66 -15.20 6.46
CA HIS A 397 26.29 -14.59 5.18
C HIS A 397 27.32 -14.89 4.07
N GLU A 398 28.54 -15.28 4.44
CA GLU A 398 29.62 -15.58 3.49
C GLU A 398 29.46 -16.99 2.90
N VAL A 399 30.01 -17.18 1.70
CA VAL A 399 30.16 -18.51 1.11
C VAL A 399 31.54 -19.05 1.46
N SER A 400 31.58 -20.24 2.06
CA SER A 400 32.81 -20.88 2.51
C SER A 400 33.67 -21.39 1.35
N THR A 401 34.98 -21.53 1.60
CA THR A 401 35.95 -22.11 0.66
C THR A 401 35.59 -23.54 0.25
N ASN A 402 34.91 -24.28 1.13
CA ASN A 402 34.38 -25.62 0.87
C ASN A 402 33.21 -25.65 -0.13
N VAL A 403 32.76 -24.49 -0.61
CA VAL A 403 31.79 -24.34 -1.70
C VAL A 403 32.46 -23.68 -2.90
N THR A 404 33.13 -22.54 -2.70
CA THR A 404 33.72 -21.76 -3.80
C THR A 404 34.80 -22.54 -4.55
N ARG A 405 35.65 -23.31 -3.85
CA ARG A 405 36.70 -24.13 -4.49
C ARG A 405 36.12 -25.13 -5.50
N TYR A 406 35.02 -25.80 -5.14
CA TYR A 406 34.40 -26.77 -6.05
C TYR A 406 33.54 -26.10 -7.12
N ALA A 407 32.88 -24.98 -6.79
CA ALA A 407 32.05 -24.24 -7.74
C ALA A 407 32.87 -23.66 -8.90
N ALA A 408 34.06 -23.13 -8.64
CA ALA A 408 34.91 -22.53 -9.69
C ALA A 408 35.30 -23.52 -10.79
N ALA A 409 35.59 -24.78 -10.42
CA ALA A 409 35.97 -25.84 -11.34
C ALA A 409 34.80 -26.74 -11.80
N ALA A 410 33.57 -26.49 -11.32
CA ALA A 410 32.47 -27.47 -11.30
C ALA A 410 32.17 -28.11 -12.66
N ILE A 411 32.32 -27.36 -13.76
CA ILE A 411 32.05 -27.83 -15.12
C ILE A 411 32.95 -29.02 -15.53
N ALA A 412 34.16 -29.11 -14.99
CA ALA A 412 35.12 -30.17 -15.30
C ALA A 412 35.13 -31.31 -14.25
N LEU A 413 34.41 -31.17 -13.14
CA LEU A 413 34.47 -32.14 -12.04
C LEU A 413 33.64 -33.39 -12.33
N GLN A 414 34.22 -34.58 -12.09
CA GLN A 414 33.50 -35.86 -12.13
C GLN A 414 33.29 -36.46 -10.75
N GLY A 415 34.26 -36.27 -9.85
CA GLY A 415 34.29 -36.95 -8.56
C GLY A 415 34.77 -38.39 -8.70
N TYR A 416 33.92 -39.30 -9.15
CA TYR A 416 34.24 -40.72 -9.33
C TYR A 416 34.35 -41.06 -10.82
N GLY A 417 35.57 -41.08 -11.37
CA GLY A 417 35.77 -41.45 -12.78
C GLY A 417 37.05 -40.94 -13.47
N SER A 418 37.91 -40.19 -12.77
CA SER A 418 38.97 -39.43 -13.42
C SER A 418 40.24 -40.20 -13.79
N SER A 419 40.33 -41.51 -13.53
CA SER A 419 41.53 -42.29 -13.84
C SER A 419 41.52 -42.74 -15.30
N ALA A 420 42.02 -41.87 -16.17
CA ALA A 420 42.51 -42.28 -17.47
C ALA A 420 43.73 -43.22 -17.25
N GLY A 421 43.51 -44.53 -17.38
CA GLY A 421 44.61 -45.49 -17.57
C GLY A 421 45.09 -46.29 -16.36
N ASP A 422 44.59 -46.09 -15.14
CA ASP A 422 44.98 -46.92 -14.00
C ASP A 422 43.80 -47.28 -13.07
N LEU A 423 43.80 -48.51 -12.52
CA LEU A 423 42.80 -49.00 -11.57
C LEU A 423 42.92 -48.36 -10.17
N THR A 424 43.87 -47.43 -10.01
CA THR A 424 44.00 -46.63 -8.80
C THR A 424 42.96 -45.52 -8.80
N ASN A 425 42.12 -45.46 -7.76
CA ASN A 425 41.16 -44.38 -7.47
C ASN A 425 41.83 -43.01 -7.19
N ASN A 426 42.94 -42.69 -7.86
CA ASN A 426 43.67 -41.45 -7.63
C ASN A 426 43.03 -40.30 -8.40
N THR A 427 42.02 -39.70 -7.80
CA THR A 427 41.29 -38.54 -8.33
C THR A 427 41.98 -37.21 -8.01
N LYS A 428 43.22 -37.26 -7.48
CA LYS A 428 43.99 -36.06 -7.17
C LYS A 428 44.42 -35.29 -8.41
N PHE A 429 44.63 -36.03 -9.50
CA PHE A 429 45.11 -35.48 -10.76
C PHE A 429 44.00 -35.55 -11.81
N THR A 430 43.89 -34.50 -12.61
CA THR A 430 43.04 -34.39 -13.81
C THR A 430 41.59 -34.87 -13.65
N GLN A 431 40.69 -33.95 -13.32
CA GLN A 431 39.25 -34.12 -13.52
C GLN A 431 38.87 -33.65 -14.92
N TRP A 432 37.88 -34.27 -15.55
CA TRP A 432 37.38 -33.81 -16.84
C TRP A 432 35.92 -34.16 -17.00
N GLN A 433 35.19 -33.46 -17.87
CA GLN A 433 33.86 -33.86 -18.30
C GLN A 433 33.64 -33.46 -19.75
N SER A 434 32.94 -34.31 -20.51
CA SER A 434 32.61 -34.00 -21.91
C SER A 434 31.13 -33.72 -22.08
N TYR A 435 30.81 -32.67 -22.81
CA TYR A 435 29.44 -32.25 -23.12
C TYR A 435 29.21 -32.27 -24.63
N PRO A 436 28.14 -32.91 -25.12
CA PRO A 436 27.87 -32.97 -26.55
C PRO A 436 27.52 -31.60 -27.12
N SER A 437 27.86 -31.35 -28.38
CA SER A 437 27.62 -30.10 -29.11
C SER A 437 26.18 -29.58 -29.11
N GLN A 438 25.21 -30.46 -28.88
CA GLN A 438 23.79 -30.11 -28.80
C GLN A 438 23.34 -29.67 -27.40
N SER A 439 24.21 -29.75 -26.39
CA SER A 439 23.93 -29.29 -25.03
C SER A 439 24.48 -27.89 -24.79
N THR A 440 23.85 -27.09 -23.93
CA THR A 440 24.27 -25.71 -23.62
C THR A 440 25.76 -25.59 -23.28
N PHE A 441 26.32 -26.57 -22.56
CA PHE A 441 27.73 -26.55 -22.14
C PHE A 441 28.69 -27.11 -23.19
N GLY A 442 28.19 -27.80 -24.22
CA GLY A 442 28.99 -28.40 -25.28
C GLY A 442 28.96 -27.64 -26.59
N ILE A 443 28.21 -26.55 -26.70
CA ILE A 443 28.09 -25.77 -27.94
C ILE A 443 29.49 -25.32 -28.42
N PRO A 444 29.85 -25.54 -29.70
CA PRO A 444 31.10 -25.05 -30.25
C PRO A 444 31.07 -23.52 -30.38
N TYR A 445 32.18 -22.88 -29.99
CA TYR A 445 32.33 -21.42 -30.04
C TYR A 445 33.37 -20.95 -31.05
N ASN A 446 33.97 -21.88 -31.81
CA ASN A 446 34.83 -21.63 -32.97
C ASN A 446 35.93 -20.57 -32.72
N GLY A 447 36.56 -20.60 -31.54
CA GLY A 447 37.63 -19.69 -31.15
C GLY A 447 37.18 -18.45 -30.38
N THR A 448 35.93 -18.40 -29.92
CA THR A 448 35.43 -17.25 -29.12
C THR A 448 35.63 -17.51 -27.63
N ALA A 449 36.76 -17.09 -27.06
CA ALA A 449 37.10 -17.32 -25.66
C ALA A 449 36.08 -16.74 -24.66
N ASP A 450 35.51 -15.56 -24.94
CA ASP A 450 34.52 -14.90 -24.08
C ASP A 450 33.28 -15.77 -23.83
N MET A 451 32.85 -16.53 -24.84
CA MET A 451 31.67 -17.39 -24.75
C MET A 451 31.93 -18.66 -23.95
N VAL A 452 33.14 -19.22 -24.06
CA VAL A 452 33.60 -20.32 -23.19
C VAL A 452 33.67 -19.84 -21.74
N GLY A 453 34.20 -18.63 -21.52
CA GLY A 453 34.24 -17.98 -20.22
C GLY A 453 32.86 -17.70 -19.64
N ALA A 454 31.92 -17.22 -20.43
CA ALA A 454 30.53 -17.03 -20.02
C ALA A 454 29.89 -18.37 -19.61
N THR A 455 30.16 -19.45 -20.35
CA THR A 455 29.66 -20.80 -20.06
C THR A 455 30.24 -21.35 -18.75
N ALA A 456 31.55 -21.26 -18.55
CA ALA A 456 32.21 -21.67 -17.30
C ALA A 456 31.69 -20.86 -16.10
N THR A 457 31.53 -19.55 -16.28
CA THR A 457 30.99 -18.64 -15.26
C THR A 457 29.55 -18.99 -14.89
N LEU A 458 28.69 -19.20 -15.89
CA LEU A 458 27.29 -19.58 -15.70
C LEU A 458 27.18 -20.90 -14.92
N PHE A 459 28.01 -21.88 -15.24
CA PHE A 459 28.07 -23.16 -14.53
C PHE A 459 28.51 -22.98 -13.07
N ALA A 460 29.54 -22.15 -12.83
CA ALA A 460 30.07 -21.90 -11.50
C ALA A 460 29.07 -21.18 -10.59
N ILE A 461 28.45 -20.08 -11.05
CA ILE A 461 27.46 -19.34 -10.26
C ILE A 461 26.17 -20.15 -10.06
N GLY A 462 25.77 -20.94 -11.06
CA GLY A 462 24.60 -21.81 -10.94
C GLY A 462 24.83 -22.95 -9.96
N THR A 463 26.08 -23.43 -9.82
CA THR A 463 26.47 -24.33 -8.72
C THR A 463 26.22 -23.67 -7.36
N ILE A 464 26.61 -22.41 -7.17
CA ILE A 464 26.36 -21.67 -5.91
C ILE A 464 24.87 -21.51 -5.64
N ALA A 465 24.09 -21.13 -6.66
CA ALA A 465 22.64 -20.98 -6.54
C ALA A 465 21.94 -22.31 -6.19
N ALA A 466 22.38 -23.41 -6.78
CA ALA A 466 21.88 -24.75 -6.49
C ALA A 466 22.24 -25.19 -5.06
N VAL A 467 23.48 -24.94 -4.61
CA VAL A 467 23.89 -25.19 -3.22
C VAL A 467 23.00 -24.40 -2.24
N ALA A 468 22.73 -23.13 -2.54
CA ALA A 468 21.85 -22.29 -1.73
C ALA A 468 20.39 -22.82 -1.67
N GLY A 469 19.89 -23.48 -2.73
CA GLY A 469 18.56 -24.11 -2.72
C GLY A 469 18.54 -25.53 -2.11
N ALA A 470 19.68 -26.22 -2.11
CA ALA A 470 19.80 -27.62 -1.70
C ALA A 470 20.27 -27.79 -0.25
N ASN A 471 21.02 -26.86 0.30
CA ASN A 471 21.50 -26.96 1.68
C ASN A 471 20.37 -26.70 2.68
N ASN A 472 20.55 -27.19 3.90
CA ASN A 472 19.69 -26.86 5.03
C ASN A 472 19.88 -25.39 5.45
N ASP A 473 18.82 -24.80 5.98
CA ASP A 473 18.89 -23.45 6.50
C ASP A 473 19.47 -23.40 7.93
N VAL A 474 20.09 -22.27 8.25
CA VAL A 474 20.55 -21.89 9.59
C VAL A 474 19.88 -20.58 10.01
N GLU A 475 19.56 -20.48 11.29
CA GLU A 475 18.97 -19.26 11.86
C GLU A 475 20.04 -18.25 12.24
N VAL A 476 19.94 -17.05 11.69
CA VAL A 476 20.89 -15.96 11.92
C VAL A 476 20.16 -14.65 12.17
N ARG A 477 20.93 -13.61 12.53
CA ARG A 477 20.41 -12.24 12.62
C ARG A 477 20.39 -11.63 11.21
N GLY A 478 19.22 -11.17 10.77
CA GLY A 478 19.03 -10.55 9.47
C GLY A 478 17.75 -9.72 9.41
N MET A 479 17.15 -9.63 8.23
CA MET A 479 16.02 -8.75 7.94
C MET A 479 14.74 -9.58 7.73
N THR A 480 14.04 -9.88 8.83
CA THR A 480 12.82 -10.70 8.81
C THR A 480 11.72 -10.06 7.97
N PRO A 481 11.14 -10.79 6.99
CA PRO A 481 10.02 -10.28 6.21
C PRO A 481 8.77 -10.12 7.06
N MET A 482 8.12 -8.97 6.96
CA MET A 482 6.87 -8.71 7.65
C MET A 482 5.68 -9.01 6.75
N ARG A 483 4.50 -9.20 7.35
CA ARG A 483 3.25 -9.18 6.58
C ARG A 483 2.99 -7.77 6.06
N GLY A 484 3.04 -7.61 4.74
CA GLY A 484 2.82 -6.34 4.05
C GLY A 484 1.36 -6.13 3.62
N ILE A 485 0.96 -4.87 3.48
CA ILE A 485 -0.25 -4.44 2.79
C ILE A 485 0.12 -3.38 1.73
N THR A 486 -0.68 -3.30 0.68
CA THR A 486 -0.58 -2.26 -0.34
C THR A 486 -1.90 -1.51 -0.41
N LEU A 487 -1.80 -0.19 -0.57
CA LEU A 487 -2.96 0.65 -0.84
C LEU A 487 -3.07 0.84 -2.34
N GLU A 488 -4.01 0.13 -2.95
CA GLU A 488 -4.29 0.24 -4.37
C GLU A 488 -5.45 1.21 -4.58
N ILE A 489 -5.26 2.20 -5.45
CA ILE A 489 -6.29 3.19 -5.75
C ILE A 489 -6.95 2.82 -7.07
N THR A 490 -8.21 2.39 -6.99
CA THR A 490 -8.97 1.92 -8.15
C THR A 490 -9.12 3.00 -9.21
N SER A 491 -9.34 4.25 -8.79
CA SER A 491 -9.47 5.38 -9.71
C SER A 491 -9.22 6.72 -9.00
N TRP A 492 -8.07 7.33 -9.30
CA TRP A 492 -7.77 8.70 -8.90
C TRP A 492 -8.81 9.70 -9.43
N LYS A 493 -9.34 9.47 -10.63
CA LYS A 493 -10.37 10.32 -11.23
C LYS A 493 -11.63 10.36 -10.36
N THR A 494 -12.06 9.20 -9.86
CA THR A 494 -13.24 9.11 -8.99
C THR A 494 -13.00 9.81 -7.66
N LEU A 495 -11.81 9.64 -7.06
CA LEU A 495 -11.43 10.33 -5.83
C LEU A 495 -11.47 11.87 -6.00
N TYR A 496 -10.83 12.39 -7.05
CA TYR A 496 -10.84 13.83 -7.35
C TYR A 496 -12.24 14.35 -7.66
N LEU A 497 -13.03 13.58 -8.40
CA LEU A 497 -14.40 13.95 -8.73
C LEU A 497 -15.23 14.06 -7.47
N ILE A 498 -15.22 13.07 -6.57
CA ILE A 498 -16.02 13.10 -5.34
C ILE A 498 -15.62 14.29 -4.46
N LEU A 499 -14.32 14.44 -4.16
CA LEU A 499 -13.85 15.52 -3.27
C LEU A 499 -14.04 16.90 -3.91
N GLY A 500 -13.69 17.06 -5.19
CA GLY A 500 -13.83 18.32 -5.90
C GLY A 500 -15.29 18.74 -6.08
N LEU A 501 -16.16 17.81 -6.47
CA LEU A 501 -17.58 18.08 -6.69
C LEU A 501 -18.30 18.43 -5.39
N THR A 502 -18.01 17.74 -4.28
CA THR A 502 -18.64 18.03 -2.99
C THR A 502 -18.19 19.38 -2.42
N VAL A 503 -16.88 19.70 -2.46
CA VAL A 503 -16.35 21.02 -2.06
C VAL A 503 -16.88 22.14 -2.96
N GLY A 504 -16.91 21.91 -4.28
CA GLY A 504 -17.35 22.88 -5.28
C GLY A 504 -18.85 23.16 -5.22
N LEU A 505 -19.68 22.11 -5.13
CA LEU A 505 -21.13 22.26 -4.96
C LEU A 505 -21.48 22.94 -3.64
N GLN A 506 -20.78 22.62 -2.55
CA GLN A 506 -20.98 23.34 -1.28
C GLN A 506 -20.74 24.83 -1.48
N LEU A 507 -19.62 25.23 -2.10
CA LEU A 507 -19.34 26.65 -2.36
C LEU A 507 -20.44 27.30 -3.20
N PHE A 508 -20.82 26.65 -4.29
CA PHE A 508 -21.85 27.14 -5.20
C PHE A 508 -23.18 27.38 -4.47
N PHE A 509 -23.66 26.39 -3.71
CA PHE A 509 -24.92 26.51 -2.96
C PHE A 509 -24.83 27.55 -1.84
N SER A 510 -23.73 27.62 -1.10
CA SER A 510 -23.60 28.61 -0.05
C SER A 510 -23.49 30.04 -0.61
N VAL A 511 -22.81 30.24 -1.75
CA VAL A 511 -22.76 31.55 -2.43
C VAL A 511 -24.14 31.93 -2.96
N ALA A 512 -24.84 31.00 -3.62
CA ALA A 512 -26.20 31.22 -4.10
C ALA A 512 -27.15 31.57 -2.94
N ALA A 513 -27.07 30.84 -1.82
CA ALA A 513 -27.86 31.09 -0.62
C ALA A 513 -27.60 32.49 -0.06
N VAL A 514 -26.34 32.93 0.03
CA VAL A 514 -25.97 34.27 0.51
C VAL A 514 -26.48 35.37 -0.44
N VAL A 515 -26.33 35.21 -1.76
CA VAL A 515 -26.80 36.19 -2.76
C VAL A 515 -28.31 36.35 -2.69
N ILE A 516 -29.05 35.23 -2.63
CA ILE A 516 -30.51 35.22 -2.52
C ILE A 516 -30.96 35.80 -1.18
N ALA A 517 -30.35 35.38 -0.07
CA ALA A 517 -30.70 35.82 1.27
C ALA A 517 -30.44 37.32 1.47
N ASN A 518 -29.42 37.90 0.84
CA ASN A 518 -29.10 39.34 0.91
C ASN A 518 -30.19 40.26 0.32
N THR A 519 -31.15 39.72 -0.44
CA THR A 519 -32.30 40.50 -0.92
C THR A 519 -33.22 40.94 0.22
N VAL A 520 -33.15 40.26 1.36
CA VAL A 520 -34.01 40.45 2.54
C VAL A 520 -33.14 40.73 3.79
N GLN A 521 -33.67 41.46 4.76
CA GLN A 521 -32.99 41.64 6.04
C GLN A 521 -33.01 40.33 6.83
N LEU A 522 -31.82 39.79 7.11
CA LEU A 522 -31.69 38.68 8.05
C LEU A 522 -31.63 39.24 9.46
N ARG A 523 -32.57 38.82 10.29
CA ARG A 523 -32.48 39.00 11.74
C ARG A 523 -31.66 37.84 12.31
N GLY A 524 -30.77 38.15 13.24
CA GLY A 524 -29.81 37.19 13.79
C GLY A 524 -30.47 35.92 14.33
N HIS A 525 -29.69 34.84 14.44
CA HIS A 525 -30.14 33.50 14.89
C HIS A 525 -30.65 33.45 16.34
N SER A 526 -30.74 34.58 17.04
CA SER A 526 -31.28 34.61 18.40
C SER A 526 -32.77 34.33 18.37
N HIS A 527 -33.20 33.29 19.10
CA HIS A 527 -34.62 33.00 19.33
C HIS A 527 -35.36 34.20 19.94
N LEU A 528 -34.65 35.08 20.67
CA LEU A 528 -35.22 36.32 21.21
C LEU A 528 -35.48 37.36 20.12
N ALA A 529 -34.57 37.50 19.15
CA ALA A 529 -34.78 38.38 18.00
C ALA A 529 -35.93 37.89 17.11
N MET A 530 -36.09 36.58 17.02
CA MET A 530 -37.21 35.91 16.37
C MET A 530 -38.55 36.20 17.08
N ALA A 531 -38.58 35.99 18.40
CA ALA A 531 -39.76 36.23 19.21
C ALA A 531 -40.17 37.71 19.20
N ALA A 532 -39.21 38.63 19.26
CA ALA A 532 -39.46 40.06 19.15
C ALA A 532 -40.05 40.47 17.79
N LEU A 533 -39.68 39.76 16.71
CA LEU A 533 -40.22 39.98 15.37
C LEU A 533 -41.64 39.44 15.22
N LEU A 534 -41.92 38.28 15.80
CA LEU A 534 -43.24 37.65 15.78
C LEU A 534 -44.24 38.32 16.74
N ARG A 535 -43.76 39.06 17.74
CA ARG A 535 -44.61 39.75 18.73
C ARG A 535 -45.69 40.63 18.08
N GLU A 536 -45.33 41.41 17.07
CA GLU A 536 -46.28 42.30 16.36
C GLU A 536 -47.36 41.51 15.62
N SER A 537 -47.04 40.32 15.11
CA SER A 537 -48.02 39.40 14.50
C SER A 537 -48.85 38.60 15.51
N LEU A 538 -48.46 38.61 16.79
CA LEU A 538 -49.09 37.83 17.86
C LEU A 538 -49.94 38.69 18.81
N ASP A 539 -49.90 40.01 18.70
CA ASP A 539 -50.45 40.98 19.66
C ASP A 539 -51.99 40.91 19.83
N GLY A 540 -52.68 40.23 18.91
CA GLY A 540 -54.13 39.99 18.95
C GLY A 540 -54.56 38.64 19.54
N LEU A 541 -53.61 37.75 19.85
CA LEU A 541 -53.91 36.45 20.45
C LEU A 541 -53.89 36.63 21.96
N GLY A 542 -55.01 36.35 22.64
CA GLY A 542 -55.18 36.61 24.07
C GLY A 542 -54.15 35.92 24.98
N SER A 543 -54.34 36.03 26.30
CA SER A 543 -53.40 35.59 27.34
C SER A 543 -52.95 34.12 27.29
N ALA A 544 -53.63 33.25 26.51
CA ALA A 544 -53.27 31.84 26.31
C ALA A 544 -52.15 31.61 25.28
N ALA A 545 -51.83 32.60 24.43
CA ALA A 545 -50.82 32.46 23.36
C ALA A 545 -49.39 32.12 23.84
N PRO A 546 -48.88 32.67 24.96
CA PRO A 546 -47.50 32.40 25.41
C PRO A 546 -47.25 30.97 25.92
N VAL A 547 -48.31 30.22 26.26
CA VAL A 547 -48.24 28.86 26.84
C VAL A 547 -48.51 27.77 25.78
N ALA A 548 -48.93 28.18 24.59
CA ALA A 548 -49.37 27.27 23.54
C ALA A 548 -48.23 26.79 22.63
N SER A 549 -48.34 25.54 22.16
CA SER A 549 -47.43 25.00 21.14
C SER A 549 -47.59 25.70 19.79
N GLY A 550 -46.56 25.69 18.93
CA GLY A 550 -46.63 26.33 17.60
C GLY A 550 -47.84 25.91 16.76
N LYS A 551 -48.28 24.64 16.87
CA LYS A 551 -49.50 24.14 16.24
C LYS A 551 -50.78 24.77 16.81
N GLN A 552 -50.83 24.99 18.12
CA GLN A 552 -51.97 25.62 18.80
C GLN A 552 -52.00 27.13 18.55
N VAL A 553 -50.83 27.80 18.53
CA VAL A 553 -50.71 29.23 18.16
C VAL A 553 -51.17 29.45 16.71
N ALA A 554 -50.75 28.59 15.79
CA ALA A 554 -51.20 28.64 14.41
C ALA A 554 -52.72 28.43 14.26
N ALA A 555 -53.31 27.53 15.06
CA ALA A 555 -54.76 27.32 15.09
C ALA A 555 -55.52 28.52 15.68
N MET A 556 -54.96 29.18 16.69
CA MET A 556 -55.55 30.38 17.31
C MET A 556 -55.54 31.61 16.40
N MET A 557 -54.61 31.70 15.44
CA MET A 557 -54.64 32.74 14.39
C MET A 557 -55.78 32.56 13.39
N GLY A 558 -56.38 31.37 13.32
CA GLY A 558 -57.45 31.03 12.39
C GLY A 558 -56.97 30.63 10.99
N ASP A 559 -57.73 29.77 10.32
CA ASP A 559 -57.36 29.18 9.01
C ASP A 559 -57.28 30.19 7.85
N LYS A 560 -57.81 31.40 8.05
CA LYS A 560 -57.81 32.49 7.05
C LYS A 560 -56.61 33.42 7.17
N ALA A 561 -55.94 33.47 8.32
CA ALA A 561 -54.80 34.35 8.53
C ALA A 561 -53.64 33.94 7.61
N LYS A 562 -52.95 34.92 7.02
CA LYS A 562 -51.70 34.65 6.28
C LYS A 562 -50.57 35.53 6.76
N LEU A 563 -49.39 34.93 6.91
CA LEU A 563 -48.16 35.58 7.35
C LEU A 563 -47.26 35.85 6.15
N ARG A 564 -46.71 37.06 6.06
CA ARG A 564 -45.71 37.42 5.04
C ARG A 564 -44.60 38.29 5.62
N TYR A 565 -43.37 38.07 5.15
CA TYR A 565 -42.23 38.90 5.56
C TYR A 565 -42.03 40.09 4.60
N GLU A 566 -42.32 41.30 5.06
CA GLU A 566 -42.39 42.51 4.21
C GLU A 566 -41.57 43.68 4.77
N ARG A 567 -41.13 44.56 3.86
CA ARG A 567 -40.33 45.74 4.18
C ARG A 567 -41.21 46.87 4.74
N ARG A 568 -40.83 47.43 5.89
CA ARG A 568 -41.56 48.52 6.57
C ARG A 568 -41.18 49.88 5.94
N GLY A 569 -41.84 50.27 4.85
CA GLY A 569 -41.68 51.61 4.23
C GLY A 569 -40.26 51.98 3.76
N LYS A 570 -40.07 53.21 3.24
CA LYS A 570 -38.76 53.71 2.82
C LYS A 570 -37.90 54.02 4.07
N GLY A 571 -37.02 53.09 4.44
CA GLY A 571 -35.96 53.30 5.42
C GLY A 571 -36.11 52.59 6.77
N ARG A 572 -37.23 51.90 7.04
CA ARG A 572 -37.35 51.02 8.23
C ARG A 572 -37.15 49.55 7.83
N GLY A 573 -36.81 48.72 8.82
CA GLY A 573 -36.47 47.29 8.64
C GLY A 573 -37.63 46.41 8.17
N TYR A 574 -37.46 45.09 8.20
CA TYR A 574 -38.51 44.14 7.83
C TYR A 574 -39.38 43.72 9.04
N HIS A 575 -40.64 43.34 8.77
CA HIS A 575 -41.61 42.86 9.76
C HIS A 575 -42.47 41.73 9.17
N VAL A 576 -43.16 40.97 10.02
CA VAL A 576 -44.15 39.97 9.59
C VAL A 576 -45.54 40.60 9.63
N SER A 577 -46.17 40.73 8.47
CA SER A 577 -47.55 41.19 8.35
C SER A 577 -48.53 40.02 8.42
N VAL A 578 -49.70 40.27 9.03
CA VAL A 578 -50.84 39.34 9.10
C VAL A 578 -51.94 39.90 8.21
N SER A 579 -52.40 39.14 7.22
CA SER A 579 -53.51 39.50 6.31
C SER A 579 -54.69 38.56 6.43
#